data_AF-A0A9W5R0G7-F1
#
_entry.id   AF-A0A9W5R0G7-F1
#
_cell.length_a   1.000
_cell.length_b   1.000
_cell.length_c   1.000
_cell.angle_alpha   90.00
_cell.angle_beta   90.00
_cell.angle_gamma   90.00
#
_symmetry.space_group_name_H-M   'P 1'
#
loop_
_entity.id
_entity.type
_entity.pdbx_description
1 polymer ?
#
loop_
_entity_poly.entity_id
_entity_poly.type
_entity_poly.pdbx_seq_one_letter_code
_entity_poly.pdbx_strand_id
1 'polypeptide(L)'
;MANKRTRKKIAKKKDLRYLESVGYSKKQARKIKTTERVKIVKKESDNKRKRDNYQLFRKLGFSSKESNRMKSWSPSRIDSFLVEYNSKYLLIVYKDVTEETDSEALYDIKNLTKRRSTRSIVASIKGWLQVDKNQGYIGGYEMRTGNKEEIAFHKKAYHVRKYLQAYYGQGKQLKPLLNIIENMMVLLYTVEDKDDFIEDLVSNLRDLPYPEAHANAKYIDKEFTIDRSSKHF
;
A
#
# COMPACT_ATOMS: atom_id res chain seq x y z
N MET A 1 -20.65 -42.28 -2.08
CA MET A 1 -21.02 -41.31 -1.00
C MET A 1 -21.08 -42.01 0.35
N ALA A 2 -20.35 -41.53 1.38
CA ALA A 2 -20.37 -42.20 2.70
C ALA A 2 -21.74 -42.11 3.39
N ASN A 3 -22.24 -43.23 3.92
CA ASN A 3 -23.49 -43.33 4.69
C ASN A 3 -23.47 -42.38 5.92
N LYS A 4 -24.63 -41.85 6.32
CA LYS A 4 -24.87 -40.99 7.51
C LYS A 4 -24.18 -41.49 8.78
N ARG A 5 -24.17 -42.81 9.04
CA ARG A 5 -23.49 -43.41 10.21
C ARG A 5 -21.97 -43.21 10.16
N THR A 6 -21.36 -43.46 9.00
CA THR A 6 -19.92 -43.25 8.76
C THR A 6 -19.52 -41.78 8.92
N ARG A 7 -20.32 -40.83 8.40
CA ARG A 7 -20.06 -39.38 8.57
C ARG A 7 -20.03 -38.97 10.04
N LYS A 8 -20.98 -39.46 10.86
CA LYS A 8 -21.02 -39.20 12.32
C LYS A 8 -19.79 -39.77 13.04
N LYS A 9 -19.32 -40.96 12.67
CA LYS A 9 -18.13 -41.59 13.27
C LYS A 9 -16.86 -40.79 12.96
N ILE A 10 -16.72 -40.31 11.72
CA ILE A 10 -15.60 -39.45 11.29
C ILE A 10 -15.62 -38.12 12.05
N ALA A 11 -16.77 -37.45 12.11
CA ALA A 11 -16.92 -36.19 12.86
C ALA A 11 -16.53 -36.37 14.34
N LYS A 12 -17.04 -37.42 15.00
CA LYS A 12 -16.67 -37.73 16.40
C LYS A 12 -15.16 -37.94 16.58
N LYS A 13 -14.49 -38.63 15.65
CA LYS A 13 -13.04 -38.85 15.72
C LYS A 13 -12.27 -37.53 15.56
N LYS A 14 -12.75 -36.65 14.69
CA LYS A 14 -12.17 -35.31 14.49
C LYS A 14 -12.33 -34.44 15.74
N ASP A 15 -13.51 -34.42 16.35
CA ASP A 15 -13.78 -33.70 17.60
C ASP A 15 -12.85 -34.15 18.74
N LEU A 16 -12.72 -35.48 18.93
CA LEU A 16 -11.89 -36.03 19.99
C LEU A 16 -10.40 -35.68 19.79
N ARG A 17 -9.90 -35.81 18.56
CA ARG A 17 -8.53 -35.40 18.21
C ARG A 17 -8.30 -33.91 18.47
N TYR A 18 -9.28 -33.07 18.15
CA TYR A 18 -9.20 -31.64 18.43
C TYR A 18 -9.12 -31.36 19.93
N LEU A 19 -9.99 -31.97 20.73
CA LEU A 19 -9.98 -31.82 22.20
C LEU A 19 -8.66 -32.27 22.82
N GLU A 20 -8.11 -33.39 22.35
CA GLU A 20 -6.78 -33.86 22.76
C GLU A 20 -5.69 -32.81 22.43
N SER A 21 -5.75 -32.18 21.25
CA SER A 21 -4.78 -31.15 20.84
C SER A 21 -4.84 -29.86 21.65
N VAL A 22 -5.96 -29.57 22.33
CA VAL A 22 -6.12 -28.40 23.19
C VAL A 22 -5.96 -28.71 24.68
N GLY A 23 -5.56 -29.94 25.02
CA GLY A 23 -5.15 -30.33 26.38
C GLY A 23 -6.10 -31.25 27.15
N TYR A 24 -7.20 -31.71 26.54
CA TYR A 24 -8.07 -32.71 27.19
C TYR A 24 -7.41 -34.09 27.16
N SER A 25 -7.42 -34.80 28.28
CA SER A 25 -7.01 -36.21 28.28
C SER A 25 -7.99 -37.06 27.46
N LYS A 26 -7.48 -38.17 26.89
CA LYS A 26 -8.29 -39.17 26.17
C LYS A 26 -9.50 -39.65 26.97
N LYS A 27 -9.34 -39.79 28.30
CA LYS A 27 -10.41 -40.22 29.21
C LYS A 27 -11.48 -39.14 29.37
N GLN A 28 -11.09 -37.88 29.56
CA GLN A 28 -12.03 -36.76 29.68
C GLN A 28 -12.81 -36.52 28.38
N ALA A 29 -12.11 -36.47 27.23
CA ALA A 29 -12.75 -36.21 25.93
C ALA A 29 -13.80 -37.27 25.56
N ARG A 30 -13.58 -38.54 25.92
CA ARG A 30 -14.51 -39.65 25.66
C ARG A 30 -15.78 -39.62 26.54
N LYS A 31 -15.71 -39.04 27.74
CA LYS A 31 -16.84 -38.96 28.69
C LYS A 31 -17.87 -37.89 28.31
N ILE A 32 -17.51 -36.94 27.44
CA ILE A 32 -18.38 -35.84 27.03
C ILE A 32 -19.52 -36.34 26.14
N LYS A 33 -20.76 -36.00 26.49
CA LYS A 33 -21.96 -36.34 25.70
C LYS A 33 -21.91 -35.68 24.33
N THR A 34 -22.53 -36.30 23.32
CA THR A 34 -22.42 -35.85 21.91
C THR A 34 -22.89 -34.41 21.69
N THR A 35 -23.99 -33.98 22.31
CA THR A 35 -24.52 -32.60 22.19
C THR A 35 -23.62 -31.57 22.86
N GLU A 36 -23.09 -31.89 24.05
CA GLU A 36 -22.13 -31.05 24.77
C GLU A 36 -20.78 -30.97 24.07
N ARG A 37 -20.32 -32.07 23.46
CA ARG A 37 -19.04 -32.12 22.74
C ARG A 37 -18.98 -31.10 21.62
N VAL A 38 -20.05 -30.96 20.83
CA VAL A 38 -20.10 -29.97 19.75
C VAL A 38 -19.97 -28.55 20.31
N LYS A 39 -20.65 -28.25 21.43
CA LYS A 39 -20.57 -26.94 22.10
C LYS A 39 -19.15 -26.67 22.63
N ILE A 40 -18.54 -27.66 23.27
CA ILE A 40 -17.19 -27.55 23.84
C ILE A 40 -16.16 -27.38 22.72
N VAL A 41 -16.23 -28.20 21.66
CA VAL A 41 -15.33 -28.08 20.50
C VAL A 41 -15.44 -26.70 19.88
N LYS A 42 -16.66 -26.17 19.70
CA LYS A 42 -16.86 -24.81 19.18
C LYS A 42 -16.22 -23.75 20.10
N LYS A 43 -16.48 -23.82 21.41
CA LYS A 43 -15.91 -22.90 22.41
C LYS A 43 -14.38 -22.95 22.40
N GLU A 44 -13.80 -24.14 22.41
CA GLU A 44 -12.35 -24.32 22.40
C GLU A 44 -11.70 -23.91 21.06
N SER A 45 -12.41 -24.10 19.94
CA SER A 45 -12.00 -23.57 18.64
C SER A 45 -11.96 -22.05 18.65
N ASP A 46 -12.98 -21.40 19.20
CA ASP A 46 -12.99 -19.93 19.32
C ASP A 46 -11.93 -19.42 20.30
N ASN A 47 -11.69 -20.11 21.41
CA ASN A 47 -10.64 -19.78 22.37
C ASN A 47 -9.25 -19.90 21.74
N LYS A 48 -8.98 -21.00 21.04
CA LYS A 48 -7.72 -21.20 20.31
C LYS A 48 -7.52 -20.10 19.28
N ARG A 49 -8.53 -19.83 18.43
CA ARG A 49 -8.47 -18.76 17.43
C ARG A 49 -8.16 -17.40 18.08
N LYS A 50 -8.85 -17.04 19.17
CA LYS A 50 -8.58 -15.78 19.88
C LYS A 50 -7.16 -15.72 20.42
N ARG A 51 -6.65 -16.81 20.98
CA ARG A 51 -5.26 -16.89 21.47
C ARG A 51 -4.25 -16.74 20.32
N ASP A 52 -4.48 -17.44 19.22
CA ASP A 52 -3.60 -17.41 18.05
C ASP A 52 -3.59 -16.01 17.42
N ASN A 53 -4.76 -15.38 17.28
CA ASN A 53 -4.89 -13.99 16.82
C ASN A 53 -4.19 -13.00 17.78
N TYR A 54 -4.35 -13.16 19.09
CA TYR A 54 -3.66 -12.31 20.06
C TYR A 54 -2.14 -12.41 19.90
N GLN A 55 -1.60 -13.63 19.78
CA GLN A 55 -0.17 -13.85 19.58
C GLN A 55 0.32 -13.28 18.25
N LEU A 56 -0.47 -13.39 17.17
CA LEU A 56 -0.17 -12.77 15.88
C LEU A 56 0.04 -11.26 16.03
N PHE A 57 -0.92 -10.53 16.62
CA PHE A 57 -0.80 -9.08 16.78
C PHE A 57 0.32 -8.68 17.73
N ARG A 58 0.61 -9.46 18.78
CA ARG A 58 1.77 -9.22 19.64
C ARG A 58 3.09 -9.34 18.88
N LYS A 59 3.22 -10.33 17.97
CA LYS A 59 4.40 -10.50 17.12
C LYS A 59 4.58 -9.35 16.12
N LEU A 60 3.48 -8.73 15.69
CA LEU A 60 3.49 -7.53 14.84
C LEU A 60 3.80 -6.23 15.62
N GLY A 61 4.09 -6.31 16.92
CA GLY A 61 4.49 -5.16 17.73
C GLY A 61 3.35 -4.42 18.45
N PHE A 62 2.09 -4.80 18.24
CA PHE A 62 0.95 -4.15 18.91
C PHE A 62 0.97 -4.35 20.42
N SER A 63 0.51 -3.36 21.17
CA SER A 63 0.43 -3.43 22.64
C SER A 63 -0.56 -4.50 23.11
N SER A 64 -0.42 -4.96 24.36
CA SER A 64 -1.35 -5.91 24.97
C SER A 64 -2.81 -5.45 24.91
N LYS A 65 -3.05 -4.13 25.02
CA LYS A 65 -4.39 -3.54 24.95
C LYS A 65 -4.96 -3.65 23.53
N GLU A 66 -4.16 -3.36 22.51
CA GLU A 66 -4.57 -3.44 21.11
C GLU A 66 -4.77 -4.89 20.67
N SER A 67 -3.82 -5.78 20.93
CA SER A 67 -3.95 -7.20 20.59
C SER A 67 -5.19 -7.83 21.24
N ASN A 68 -5.55 -7.42 22.46
CA ASN A 68 -6.77 -7.89 23.12
C ASN A 68 -8.06 -7.41 22.43
N ARG A 69 -8.06 -6.21 21.83
CA ARG A 69 -9.20 -5.71 21.04
C ARG A 69 -9.31 -6.48 19.71
N MET A 70 -8.17 -6.84 19.11
CA MET A 70 -8.10 -7.47 17.80
C MET A 70 -8.28 -9.00 17.84
N LYS A 71 -8.06 -9.66 18.97
CA LYS A 71 -8.12 -11.13 19.09
C LYS A 71 -9.43 -11.76 18.63
N SER A 72 -10.55 -11.03 18.75
CA SER A 72 -11.88 -11.50 18.38
C SER A 72 -12.22 -11.27 16.90
N TRP A 73 -11.35 -10.62 16.13
CA TRP A 73 -11.58 -10.35 14.71
C TRP A 73 -11.80 -11.63 13.91
N SER A 74 -12.65 -11.54 12.88
CA SER A 74 -12.86 -12.63 11.93
C SER A 74 -11.59 -12.87 11.10
N PRO A 75 -11.36 -14.10 10.60
CA PRO A 75 -10.23 -14.37 9.71
C PRO A 75 -10.18 -13.41 8.52
N SER A 76 -11.30 -13.18 7.84
CA SER A 76 -11.40 -12.24 6.72
C SER A 76 -10.94 -10.83 7.06
N ARG A 77 -11.28 -10.33 8.27
CA ARG A 77 -10.85 -9.00 8.72
C ARG A 77 -9.36 -8.97 9.00
N ILE A 78 -8.80 -10.03 9.56
CA ILE A 78 -7.35 -10.15 9.81
C ILE A 78 -6.60 -10.19 8.49
N ASP A 79 -7.07 -10.99 7.53
CA ASP A 79 -6.45 -11.09 6.21
C ASP A 79 -6.43 -9.72 5.51
N SER A 80 -7.56 -9.02 5.47
CA SER A 80 -7.62 -7.65 4.93
C SER A 80 -6.69 -6.69 5.67
N PHE A 81 -6.64 -6.78 7.01
CA PHE A 81 -5.75 -5.94 7.81
C PHE A 81 -4.27 -6.23 7.53
N LEU A 82 -3.87 -7.49 7.42
CA LEU A 82 -2.49 -7.86 7.13
C LEU A 82 -2.07 -7.42 5.72
N VAL A 83 -2.98 -7.49 4.75
CA VAL A 83 -2.74 -6.96 3.40
C VAL A 83 -2.51 -5.45 3.46
N GLU A 84 -3.34 -4.73 4.21
CA GLU A 84 -3.21 -3.28 4.37
C GLU A 84 -1.94 -2.89 5.16
N TYR A 85 -1.67 -3.58 6.27
CA TYR A 85 -0.51 -3.36 7.14
C TYR A 85 0.81 -3.56 6.40
N ASN A 86 0.87 -4.58 5.53
CA ASN A 86 2.05 -4.85 4.71
C ASN A 86 2.05 -4.07 3.38
N SER A 87 1.05 -3.22 3.13
CA SER A 87 1.03 -2.42 1.91
C SER A 87 1.99 -1.25 2.02
N LYS A 88 2.81 -1.07 0.98
CA LYS A 88 3.64 0.12 0.81
C LYS A 88 2.96 1.13 -0.10
N TYR A 89 3.22 2.41 0.12
CA TYR A 89 2.68 3.52 -0.65
C TYR A 89 3.80 4.48 -1.01
N LEU A 90 3.66 5.09 -2.18
CA LEU A 90 4.43 6.23 -2.63
C LEU A 90 3.66 7.50 -2.31
N LEU A 91 4.34 8.44 -1.67
CA LEU A 91 3.92 9.82 -1.45
C LEU A 91 4.83 10.73 -2.25
N ILE A 92 4.24 11.61 -3.04
CA ILE A 92 4.96 12.72 -3.71
C ILE A 92 4.33 14.01 -3.21
N VAL A 93 5.18 14.89 -2.69
CA VAL A 93 4.78 16.22 -2.25
C VAL A 93 5.56 17.28 -3.01
N TYR A 94 4.97 18.46 -3.12
CA TYR A 94 5.54 19.61 -3.82
C TYR A 94 5.45 20.85 -2.94
N LYS A 95 6.44 21.73 -3.01
CA LYS A 95 6.44 23.03 -2.36
C LYS A 95 6.91 24.08 -3.36
N ASP A 96 6.14 25.14 -3.52
CA ASP A 96 6.52 26.30 -4.31
C ASP A 96 7.51 27.21 -3.55
N VAL A 97 8.29 28.00 -4.29
CA VAL A 97 9.30 28.94 -3.75
C VAL A 97 8.67 30.10 -3.04
N THR A 98 7.49 30.54 -3.49
CA THR A 98 6.75 31.62 -2.83
C THR A 98 6.28 31.24 -1.42
N GLU A 99 6.25 29.93 -1.11
CA GLU A 99 5.57 29.36 0.06
C GLU A 99 4.09 29.77 0.22
N GLU A 100 3.54 30.43 -0.81
CA GLU A 100 2.19 30.98 -0.88
C GLU A 100 1.29 30.11 -1.77
N THR A 101 1.76 28.93 -2.21
CA THR A 101 1.00 28.11 -3.15
C THR A 101 -0.38 27.81 -2.60
N ASP A 102 -1.35 28.46 -3.20
CA ASP A 102 -2.72 28.12 -2.97
C ASP A 102 -2.96 26.74 -3.57
N SER A 103 -3.67 25.90 -2.82
CA SER A 103 -3.98 24.53 -3.25
C SER A 103 -4.72 24.47 -4.61
N GLU A 104 -5.25 25.61 -5.05
CA GLU A 104 -5.99 25.85 -6.29
C GLU A 104 -5.17 25.60 -7.55
N ALA A 105 -3.93 26.11 -7.67
CA ALA A 105 -3.13 25.91 -8.88
C ALA A 105 -2.79 24.42 -9.12
N LEU A 106 -2.39 23.71 -8.06
CA LEU A 106 -2.16 22.26 -8.12
C LEU A 106 -3.46 21.50 -8.42
N TYR A 107 -4.58 21.98 -7.89
CA TYR A 107 -5.91 21.39 -8.09
C TYR A 107 -6.39 21.54 -9.54
N ASP A 108 -6.19 22.71 -10.14
CA ASP A 108 -6.58 23.01 -11.52
C ASP A 108 -5.78 22.17 -12.51
N ILE A 109 -4.46 22.11 -12.35
CA ILE A 109 -3.60 21.26 -13.19
C ILE A 109 -4.02 19.79 -13.06
N LYS A 110 -4.28 19.30 -11.84
CA LYS A 110 -4.80 17.93 -11.62
C LYS A 110 -6.13 17.67 -12.33
N ASN A 111 -7.04 18.64 -12.35
CA ASN A 111 -8.34 18.49 -12.99
C ASN A 111 -8.23 18.48 -14.52
N LEU A 112 -7.35 19.31 -15.09
CA LEU A 112 -7.08 19.36 -16.52
C LEU A 112 -6.52 18.03 -17.04
N THR A 113 -5.57 17.41 -16.32
CA THR A 113 -4.93 16.17 -16.76
C THR A 113 -5.82 14.93 -16.58
N LYS A 114 -6.70 14.92 -15.58
CA LYS A 114 -7.56 13.77 -15.24
C LYS A 114 -8.42 13.26 -16.40
N ARG A 115 -8.99 14.16 -17.21
CA ARG A 115 -9.92 13.82 -18.32
C ARG A 115 -9.21 13.48 -19.63
N ARG A 116 -7.92 13.76 -19.74
CA ARG A 116 -7.16 13.52 -20.98
C ARG A 116 -6.90 12.04 -21.22
N SER A 117 -6.69 11.70 -22.49
CA SER A 117 -6.27 10.36 -22.90
C SER A 117 -4.79 10.14 -22.55
N THR A 118 -4.43 8.89 -22.25
CA THR A 118 -3.04 8.49 -21.97
C THR A 118 -2.08 8.97 -23.05
N ARG A 119 -2.45 8.80 -24.34
CA ARG A 119 -1.62 9.22 -25.48
C ARG A 119 -1.36 10.73 -25.49
N SER A 120 -2.38 11.55 -25.18
CA SER A 120 -2.24 13.00 -25.11
C SER A 120 -1.32 13.44 -23.98
N ILE A 121 -1.41 12.79 -22.82
CA ILE A 121 -0.54 13.06 -21.66
C ILE A 121 0.91 12.70 -22.00
N VAL A 122 1.16 11.51 -22.56
CA VAL A 122 2.50 11.07 -22.97
C VAL A 122 3.15 12.05 -23.96
N ALA A 123 2.41 12.50 -24.98
CA ALA A 123 2.92 13.46 -25.96
C ALA A 123 3.29 14.81 -25.31
N SER A 124 2.48 15.27 -24.36
CA SER A 124 2.72 16.50 -23.61
C SER A 124 3.98 16.40 -22.74
N ILE A 125 4.14 15.32 -21.98
CA ILE A 125 5.34 15.07 -21.16
C ILE A 125 6.60 15.12 -22.04
N LYS A 126 6.59 14.42 -23.18
CA LYS A 126 7.72 14.45 -24.11
C LYS A 126 8.01 15.84 -24.64
N GLY A 127 6.97 16.62 -24.94
CA GLY A 127 7.12 18.02 -25.36
C GLY A 127 7.82 18.86 -24.28
N TRP A 128 7.43 18.71 -23.01
CA TRP A 128 8.07 19.41 -21.90
C TRP A 128 9.53 19.02 -21.69
N LEU A 129 9.85 17.73 -21.76
CA LEU A 129 11.22 17.24 -21.57
C LEU A 129 12.16 17.65 -22.71
N GLN A 130 11.62 17.85 -23.93
CA GLN A 130 12.39 18.36 -25.06
C GLN A 130 12.78 19.85 -24.93
N VAL A 131 12.11 20.61 -24.07
CA VAL A 131 12.47 22.00 -23.80
C VAL A 131 13.77 22.02 -23.00
N ASP A 132 14.83 22.51 -23.63
CA ASP A 132 16.18 22.57 -23.06
C ASP A 132 16.51 23.98 -22.52
N LYS A 133 15.54 24.56 -21.82
CA LYS A 133 15.63 25.92 -21.28
C LYS A 133 15.02 25.97 -19.90
N ASN A 134 15.78 26.50 -18.95
CA ASN A 134 15.30 26.80 -17.62
C ASN A 134 14.30 27.96 -17.69
N GLN A 135 13.15 27.79 -17.06
CA GLN A 135 12.08 28.78 -17.03
C GLN A 135 12.04 29.55 -15.69
N GLY A 136 13.13 29.49 -14.93
CA GLY A 136 13.27 30.03 -13.57
C GLY A 136 13.49 28.93 -12.52
N TYR A 137 13.59 29.29 -11.25
CA TYR A 137 13.56 28.34 -10.12
C TYR A 137 12.27 28.56 -9.35
N ILE A 138 11.32 27.63 -9.49
CA ILE A 138 10.02 27.69 -8.83
C ILE A 138 9.69 26.27 -8.36
N GLY A 139 10.28 25.86 -7.24
CA GLY A 139 9.72 24.86 -6.33
C GLY A 139 10.65 23.69 -6.10
N GLY A 140 10.20 22.76 -5.26
CA GLY A 140 10.89 21.51 -5.02
C GLY A 140 9.89 20.40 -4.70
N TYR A 141 10.31 19.16 -4.91
CA TYR A 141 9.50 17.99 -4.60
C TYR A 141 10.23 17.08 -3.60
N GLU A 142 9.46 16.24 -2.93
CA GLU A 142 10.00 15.16 -2.09
C GLU A 142 9.19 13.89 -2.36
N MET A 143 9.89 12.76 -2.50
CA MET A 143 9.28 11.44 -2.63
C MET A 143 9.59 10.58 -1.42
N ARG A 144 8.60 9.86 -0.92
CA ARG A 144 8.78 8.86 0.13
C ARG A 144 8.01 7.60 -0.19
N THR A 145 8.63 6.45 0.03
CA THR A 145 7.96 5.16 0.08
C THR A 145 7.94 4.66 1.52
N GLY A 146 6.89 3.94 1.89
CA GLY A 146 6.74 3.43 3.24
C GLY A 146 5.43 2.70 3.43
N ASN A 147 5.24 2.10 4.59
CA ASN A 147 3.94 1.56 4.97
C ASN A 147 2.92 2.71 5.18
N LYS A 148 1.65 2.35 5.37
CA LYS A 148 0.58 3.35 5.52
C LYS A 148 0.80 4.33 6.69
N GLU A 149 1.37 3.86 7.80
CA GLU A 149 1.58 4.64 9.02
C GLU A 149 2.74 5.61 8.86
N GLU A 150 3.86 5.15 8.29
CA GLU A 150 5.02 5.96 7.91
C GLU A 150 4.61 7.07 6.94
N ILE A 151 3.86 6.73 5.90
CA ILE A 151 3.39 7.72 4.92
C ILE A 151 2.40 8.70 5.53
N ALA A 152 1.53 8.26 6.46
CA ALA A 152 0.64 9.16 7.18
C ALA A 152 1.42 10.16 8.06
N PHE A 153 2.48 9.69 8.73
CA PHE A 153 3.39 10.55 9.49
C PHE A 153 4.09 11.57 8.57
N HIS A 154 4.69 11.11 7.47
CA HIS A 154 5.35 11.99 6.50
C HIS A 154 4.40 13.01 5.92
N LYS A 155 3.19 12.60 5.50
CA LYS A 155 2.16 13.50 4.99
C LYS A 155 1.85 14.63 5.99
N LYS A 156 1.70 14.30 7.28
CA LYS A 156 1.46 15.31 8.32
C LYS A 156 2.66 16.24 8.49
N ALA A 157 3.88 15.69 8.55
CA ALA A 157 5.11 16.47 8.71
C ALA A 157 5.34 17.44 7.53
N TYR A 158 5.14 16.97 6.30
CA TYR A 158 5.26 17.78 5.10
C TYR A 158 4.19 18.87 5.01
N HIS A 159 2.96 18.57 5.41
CA HIS A 159 1.90 19.58 5.48
C HIS A 159 2.25 20.74 6.43
N VAL A 160 2.83 20.45 7.60
CA VAL A 160 3.31 21.49 8.54
C VAL A 160 4.42 22.35 7.91
N ARG A 161 5.23 21.77 7.02
CA ARG A 161 6.28 22.46 6.26
C ARG A 161 5.77 23.16 5.00
N LYS A 162 4.44 23.30 4.85
CA LYS A 162 3.74 23.89 3.70
C LYS A 162 3.92 23.16 2.36
N TYR A 163 4.24 21.87 2.40
CA TYR A 163 4.20 21.05 1.18
C TYR A 163 2.76 20.64 0.86
N LEU A 164 2.42 20.64 -0.43
CA LEU A 164 1.16 20.13 -0.98
C LEU A 164 1.30 18.68 -1.44
N GLN A 165 0.30 17.86 -1.14
CA GLN A 165 0.29 16.47 -1.60
C GLN A 165 -0.01 16.42 -3.11
N ALA A 166 0.97 15.98 -3.89
CA ALA A 166 0.83 15.84 -5.32
C ALA A 166 0.31 14.45 -5.72
N TYR A 167 0.87 13.38 -5.12
CA TYR A 167 0.45 12.00 -5.34
C TYR A 167 0.46 11.18 -4.04
N TYR A 168 -0.47 10.24 -3.92
CA TYR A 168 -0.47 9.21 -2.88
C TYR A 168 -1.08 7.93 -3.46
N GLY A 169 -0.32 6.83 -3.47
CA GLY A 169 -0.81 5.57 -4.02
C GLY A 169 0.24 4.46 -4.09
N GLN A 170 -0.19 3.28 -4.54
CA GLN A 170 0.67 2.08 -4.63
C GLN A 170 1.48 1.98 -5.94
N GLY A 171 1.45 3.00 -6.81
CA GLY A 171 2.16 2.95 -8.10
C GLY A 171 1.64 1.93 -9.12
N LYS A 172 0.53 1.24 -8.85
CA LYS A 172 0.03 0.15 -9.72
C LYS A 172 -0.63 0.62 -11.01
N GLN A 173 -1.20 1.83 -11.01
CA GLN A 173 -1.94 2.36 -12.16
C GLN A 173 -1.09 3.39 -12.90
N LEU A 174 -0.88 3.17 -14.20
CA LEU A 174 -0.06 4.05 -15.04
C LEU A 174 -0.66 5.46 -15.19
N LYS A 175 -1.97 5.57 -15.44
CA LYS A 175 -2.58 6.89 -15.72
C LYS A 175 -2.39 7.91 -14.58
N PRO A 176 -2.63 7.57 -13.30
CA PRO A 176 -2.29 8.47 -12.19
C PRO A 176 -0.81 8.87 -12.13
N LEU A 177 0.11 7.96 -12.49
CA LEU A 177 1.54 8.24 -12.57
C LEU A 177 1.87 9.22 -13.70
N LEU A 178 1.28 9.04 -14.87
CA LEU A 178 1.45 9.98 -15.98
C LEU A 178 0.89 11.36 -15.67
N ASN A 179 -0.25 11.45 -14.98
CA ASN A 179 -0.79 12.73 -14.55
C ASN A 179 0.16 13.46 -13.59
N ILE A 180 0.75 12.76 -12.62
CA ILE A 180 1.71 13.41 -11.71
C ILE A 180 2.99 13.82 -12.44
N ILE A 181 3.49 13.02 -13.39
CA ILE A 181 4.63 13.41 -14.22
C ILE A 181 4.31 14.68 -14.99
N GLU A 182 3.20 14.73 -15.73
CA GLU A 182 2.81 15.92 -16.49
C GLU A 182 2.66 17.15 -15.59
N ASN A 183 2.02 17.01 -14.44
CA ASN A 183 1.90 18.10 -13.49
C ASN A 183 3.28 18.61 -13.04
N MET A 184 4.23 17.72 -12.74
CA MET A 184 5.58 18.11 -12.33
C MET A 184 6.41 18.69 -13.47
N MET A 185 6.18 18.29 -14.73
CA MET A 185 6.81 18.94 -15.88
C MET A 185 6.43 20.41 -16.04
N VAL A 186 5.24 20.79 -15.57
CA VAL A 186 4.74 22.18 -15.55
C VAL A 186 5.24 22.92 -14.30
N LEU A 187 5.30 22.23 -13.16
CA LEU A 187 5.62 22.84 -11.86
C LEU A 187 7.12 22.94 -11.59
N LEU A 188 7.94 22.07 -12.18
CA LEU A 188 9.39 22.14 -12.09
C LEU A 188 9.88 22.97 -13.28
N TYR A 189 10.71 23.97 -13.04
CA TYR A 189 11.07 24.96 -14.07
C TYR A 189 12.49 24.79 -14.60
N THR A 190 13.35 24.08 -13.87
CA THR A 190 14.67 23.70 -14.38
C THR A 190 14.59 22.40 -15.16
N VAL A 191 15.51 22.23 -16.09
CA VAL A 191 15.66 21.01 -16.87
C VAL A 191 16.11 19.86 -15.95
N GLU A 192 17.06 20.14 -15.08
CA GLU A 192 17.66 19.18 -14.15
C GLU A 192 16.61 18.62 -13.18
N ASP A 193 15.79 19.47 -12.55
CA ASP A 193 14.76 19.00 -11.60
C ASP A 193 13.72 18.09 -12.28
N LYS A 194 13.43 18.31 -13.58
CA LYS A 194 12.50 17.47 -14.33
C LYS A 194 13.08 16.09 -14.59
N ASP A 195 14.34 16.04 -15.00
CA ASP A 195 15.03 14.77 -15.27
C ASP A 195 15.20 14.00 -13.95
N ASP A 196 15.67 14.66 -12.89
CA ASP A 196 15.78 14.11 -11.53
C ASP A 196 14.44 13.56 -11.04
N PHE A 197 13.34 14.29 -11.27
CA PHE A 197 12.01 13.83 -10.89
C PHE A 197 11.62 12.50 -11.55
N ILE A 198 11.95 12.32 -12.83
CA ILE A 198 11.69 11.06 -13.54
C ILE A 198 12.52 9.93 -12.94
N GLU A 199 13.80 10.17 -12.69
CA GLU A 199 14.72 9.17 -12.12
C GLU A 199 14.29 8.75 -10.70
N ASP A 200 13.99 9.73 -9.84
CA ASP A 200 13.50 9.50 -8.48
C ASP A 200 12.19 8.73 -8.49
N LEU A 201 11.26 9.07 -9.37
CA LEU A 201 9.99 8.36 -9.51
C LEU A 201 10.22 6.91 -9.92
N VAL A 202 11.10 6.66 -10.89
CA VAL A 202 11.43 5.31 -11.36
C VAL A 202 12.06 4.49 -10.23
N SER A 203 13.01 5.07 -9.49
CA SER A 203 13.66 4.40 -8.36
C SER A 203 12.64 4.04 -7.28
N ASN A 204 11.83 5.01 -6.84
CA ASN A 204 10.82 4.77 -5.81
C ASN A 204 9.74 3.75 -6.24
N LEU A 205 9.38 3.69 -7.52
CA LEU A 205 8.45 2.69 -8.03
C LEU A 205 9.06 1.27 -8.03
N ARG A 206 10.37 1.14 -8.26
CA ARG A 206 11.11 -0.14 -8.16
C ARG A 206 11.22 -0.64 -6.72
N ASP A 207 11.25 0.26 -5.74
CA ASP A 207 11.30 -0.10 -4.31
C ASP A 207 9.97 -0.60 -3.74
N LEU A 208 8.85 -0.35 -4.43
CA LEU A 208 7.55 -0.87 -4.04
C LEU A 208 7.48 -2.39 -4.28
N PRO A 209 6.74 -3.17 -3.46
CA PRO A 209 6.69 -4.62 -3.57
C PRO A 209 5.73 -5.11 -4.67
N TYR A 210 5.31 -4.25 -5.59
CA TYR A 210 4.24 -4.52 -6.53
C TYR A 210 4.78 -4.70 -7.96
N PRO A 211 4.56 -5.86 -8.60
CA PRO A 211 4.99 -6.09 -9.98
C PRO A 211 4.45 -5.06 -10.97
N GLU A 212 3.22 -4.56 -10.76
CA GLU A 212 2.62 -3.53 -11.61
C GLU A 212 3.35 -2.19 -11.47
N ALA A 213 3.83 -1.85 -10.26
CA ALA A 213 4.65 -0.65 -10.06
C ALA A 213 5.99 -0.78 -10.78
N HIS A 214 6.62 -1.97 -10.76
CA HIS A 214 7.86 -2.24 -11.51
C HIS A 214 7.66 -2.14 -13.02
N ALA A 215 6.55 -2.68 -13.52
CA ALA A 215 6.19 -2.59 -14.94
C ALA A 215 5.99 -1.13 -15.37
N ASN A 216 5.32 -0.33 -14.54
CA ASN A 216 5.16 1.10 -14.76
C ASN A 216 6.51 1.84 -14.71
N ALA A 217 7.38 1.52 -13.76
CA ALA A 217 8.73 2.09 -13.67
C ALA A 217 9.52 1.84 -14.96
N LYS A 218 9.51 0.60 -15.47
CA LYS A 218 10.17 0.24 -16.73
C LYS A 218 9.61 1.00 -17.93
N TYR A 219 8.29 1.18 -17.99
CA TYR A 219 7.66 1.97 -19.04
C TYR A 219 8.07 3.44 -18.97
N ILE A 220 8.01 4.05 -17.79
CA ILE A 220 8.36 5.46 -17.56
C ILE A 220 9.83 5.70 -17.94
N ASP A 221 10.73 4.85 -17.45
CA ASP A 221 12.17 4.93 -17.71
C ASP A 221 12.46 4.89 -19.22
N LYS A 222 11.84 3.95 -19.94
CA LYS A 222 11.99 3.83 -21.39
C LYS A 222 11.46 5.04 -22.16
N GLU A 223 10.34 5.63 -21.72
CA GLU A 223 9.64 6.65 -22.49
C GLU A 223 10.09 8.09 -22.19
N PHE A 224 10.65 8.32 -21.00
CA PHE A 224 10.86 9.67 -20.46
C PHE A 224 12.25 9.95 -19.91
N THR A 225 13.09 8.95 -19.64
CA THR A 225 14.49 9.21 -19.28
C THR A 225 15.24 9.70 -20.51
N ILE A 226 15.84 10.89 -20.43
CA ILE A 226 16.61 11.49 -21.53
C ILE A 226 18.08 11.46 -21.18
N ASP A 227 18.89 10.82 -22.04
CA ASP A 227 20.33 10.94 -21.96
C ASP A 227 20.79 12.28 -22.56
N ARG A 228 21.06 13.27 -21.70
CA ARG A 228 21.61 14.57 -22.10
C ARG A 228 23.14 14.62 -22.14
N SER A 229 23.83 13.50 -21.89
CA SER A 229 25.31 13.46 -21.93
C SER A 229 25.88 13.92 -23.28
N SER A 230 25.09 13.81 -24.36
CA SER A 230 25.45 14.24 -25.72
C SER A 230 25.20 15.72 -26.02
N LYS A 231 24.56 16.48 -25.12
CA LYS A 231 24.18 17.89 -25.35
C LYS A 231 25.10 18.92 -24.72
N HIS A 232 26.09 18.48 -23.94
CA HIS A 232 27.19 19.33 -23.48
C HIS A 232 28.36 19.27 -24.47
N PHE A 233 28.15 19.82 -25.68
CA PHE A 233 29.21 20.17 -26.63
C PHE A 233 28.88 21.50 -27.31
#